data_AF-B0FTP8-F1
#
_entry.id   AF-B0FTP8-F1
#
_cell.length_a   1.000
_cell.length_b   1.000
_cell.length_c   1.000
_cell.angle_alpha   90.00
_cell.angle_beta   90.00
_cell.angle_gamma   90.00
#
_symmetry.space_group_name_H-M   'P 1'
#
loop_
_entity.id
_entity.type
_entity.pdbx_description
1 polymer ?
#
loop_
_entity_poly.entity_id
_entity_poly.type
_entity_poly.pdbx_seq_one_letter_code
_entity_poly.pdbx_strand_id
1 'polypeptide(L)'
;VNEGHKEEPERTSEEIATDCLASEKGDTSNGPQEFYEKLSITKPNNAYEFGQVINAISTRKDKEACAHLLSITEPKDLPVLLSNKLEGDAFILLIQSLKTHLIEKDPSLVYQHLLYLSKAERFK
;
A
#
# COMPACT_ATOMS: atom_id res chain seq x y z
N VAL A 1 -10.07 61.04 -14.94
CA VAL A 1 -9.58 60.54 -13.63
C VAL A 1 -8.21 59.92 -13.91
N ASN A 2 -7.15 60.71 -13.86
CA ASN A 2 -6.20 60.83 -12.73
C ASN A 2 -5.47 59.50 -12.43
N GLU A 3 -4.19 59.40 -12.85
CA GLU A 3 -2.98 59.42 -11.99
C GLU A 3 -2.73 58.07 -11.29
N GLY A 4 -1.54 57.49 -11.18
CA GLY A 4 -0.16 57.90 -11.45
C GLY A 4 0.78 56.83 -10.85
N HIS A 5 1.94 56.66 -11.46
CA HIS A 5 3.08 55.84 -10.99
C HIS A 5 3.51 56.17 -9.54
N LYS A 6 4.16 55.20 -8.86
CA LYS A 6 5.49 55.30 -8.20
C LYS A 6 5.78 54.06 -7.34
N GLU A 7 6.81 53.29 -7.68
CA GLU A 7 8.20 53.37 -7.20
C GLU A 7 8.40 52.73 -5.81
N GLU A 8 9.17 51.65 -5.80
CA GLU A 8 9.89 51.15 -4.63
C GLU A 8 10.99 52.17 -4.21
N PRO A 9 11.48 52.10 -2.96
CA PRO A 9 12.89 51.75 -2.83
C PRO A 9 13.28 50.95 -1.58
N GLU A 10 14.37 50.19 -1.73
CA GLU A 10 15.18 49.49 -0.72
C GLU A 10 15.61 50.33 0.49
N ARG A 11 15.80 49.67 1.66
CA ARG A 11 17.07 49.67 2.43
C ARG A 11 17.09 48.75 3.66
N THR A 12 18.00 47.75 3.60
CA THR A 12 19.04 47.31 4.57
C THR A 12 18.75 46.99 6.06
N SER A 13 19.11 45.75 6.40
CA SER A 13 19.98 45.28 7.50
C SER A 13 19.39 44.76 8.83
N GLU A 14 19.58 43.43 9.00
CA GLU A 14 19.99 42.62 10.17
C GLU A 14 19.39 42.88 11.55
N GLU A 15 18.70 41.87 12.11
CA GLU A 15 19.07 41.28 13.42
C GLU A 15 18.48 39.87 13.61
N ILE A 16 19.30 38.99 14.19
CA ILE A 16 19.07 37.59 14.57
C ILE A 16 18.20 37.53 15.84
N ALA A 17 17.19 36.64 15.89
CA ALA A 17 16.80 36.01 17.16
C ALA A 17 16.00 34.71 16.95
N THR A 18 16.46 33.71 17.70
CA THR A 18 16.07 32.31 17.85
C THR A 18 14.65 32.09 18.39
N ASP A 19 14.19 30.83 18.26
CA ASP A 19 13.13 30.14 19.05
C ASP A 19 11.66 30.45 18.66
N CYS A 20 10.72 29.51 18.55
CA CYS A 20 10.58 28.18 19.11
C CYS A 20 9.72 27.27 18.22
N LEU A 21 9.92 25.97 18.40
CA LEU A 21 9.17 24.84 17.86
C LEU A 21 7.66 24.91 18.17
N ALA A 22 6.84 24.62 17.17
CA ALA A 22 5.57 23.93 17.35
C ALA A 22 5.26 23.12 16.09
N SER A 23 6.04 22.05 15.87
CA SER A 23 5.64 20.98 14.96
C SER A 23 4.54 20.20 15.66
N GLU A 24 3.30 20.42 15.23
CA GLU A 24 2.14 19.67 15.67
C GLU A 24 2.45 18.17 15.56
N LYS A 25 2.51 17.55 16.73
CA LYS A 25 2.66 16.12 16.92
C LYS A 25 1.44 15.48 16.27
N GLY A 26 1.60 15.02 15.03
CA GLY A 26 0.63 14.18 14.34
C GLY A 26 0.36 12.97 15.21
N ASP A 27 -0.80 13.00 15.86
CA ASP A 27 -1.36 11.95 16.69
C ASP A 27 -1.50 10.70 15.82
N THR A 28 -0.47 9.85 15.88
CA THR A 28 -0.55 8.51 15.32
C THR A 28 -1.44 7.76 16.29
N SER A 29 -2.76 7.84 16.06
CA SER A 29 -3.75 6.97 16.68
C SER A 29 -3.44 5.54 16.23
N ASN A 30 -2.46 4.94 16.89
CA ASN A 30 -2.31 3.50 16.93
C ASN A 30 -3.55 3.01 17.67
N GLY A 31 -4.61 2.70 16.90
CA GLY A 31 -5.68 1.85 17.37
C GLY A 31 -5.12 0.56 17.95
N PRO A 32 -5.91 -0.22 18.70
CA PRO A 32 -5.42 -1.42 19.36
C PRO A 32 -4.69 -2.29 18.33
N GLN A 33 -3.36 -2.38 18.46
CA GLN A 33 -2.56 -3.26 17.62
C GLN A 33 -2.89 -4.65 18.12
N GLU A 34 -3.92 -5.26 17.52
CA GLU A 34 -4.28 -6.63 17.80
C GLU A 34 -3.07 -7.49 17.39
N PHE A 35 -2.33 -7.94 18.40
CA PHE A 35 -1.19 -8.83 18.24
C PHE A 35 -1.71 -10.21 17.83
N TYR A 36 -2.06 -10.35 16.56
CA TYR A 36 -2.35 -11.65 15.98
C TYR A 36 -1.04 -12.41 15.81
N GLU A 37 -1.03 -13.68 16.21
CA GLU A 37 0.08 -14.57 15.91
C GLU A 37 0.31 -14.63 14.40
N LYS A 38 1.58 -14.53 13.98
CA LYS A 38 1.97 -14.45 12.57
C LYS A 38 1.43 -15.67 11.83
N LEU A 39 0.65 -15.44 10.77
CA LEU A 39 0.10 -16.51 9.94
C LEU A 39 1.27 -17.29 9.29
N SER A 40 1.27 -18.61 9.47
CA SER A 40 2.19 -19.49 8.74
C SER A 40 1.74 -19.58 7.28
N ILE A 41 2.41 -18.82 6.40
CA ILE A 41 2.09 -18.77 4.99
C ILE A 41 3.07 -19.66 4.23
N THR A 42 2.54 -20.70 3.60
CA THR A 42 3.28 -21.59 2.68
C THR A 42 2.80 -21.37 1.25
N LYS A 43 3.61 -21.73 0.26
CA LYS A 43 3.24 -21.63 -1.16
C LYS A 43 1.99 -22.50 -1.41
N PRO A 44 0.87 -21.91 -1.86
CA PRO A 44 -0.33 -22.68 -2.18
C PRO A 44 -0.14 -23.43 -3.50
N ASN A 45 -0.62 -24.68 -3.56
CA ASN A 45 -0.48 -25.53 -4.74
C ASN A 45 -1.70 -25.47 -5.67
N ASN A 46 -2.84 -25.00 -5.15
CA ASN A 46 -4.10 -24.94 -5.89
C ASN A 46 -4.98 -23.77 -5.41
N ALA A 47 -6.05 -23.49 -6.16
CA ALA A 47 -6.93 -22.36 -5.90
C ALA A 47 -7.68 -22.45 -4.55
N TYR A 48 -7.95 -23.67 -4.07
CA TYR A 48 -8.62 -23.86 -2.78
C TYR A 48 -7.69 -23.48 -1.63
N GLU A 49 -6.44 -23.93 -1.64
CA GLU A 49 -5.42 -23.54 -0.67
C GLU A 49 -5.17 -22.03 -0.69
N PHE A 50 -5.00 -21.45 -1.88
CA PHE A 50 -4.83 -20.00 -2.02
C PHE A 50 -6.03 -19.24 -1.42
N GLY A 51 -7.26 -19.68 -1.74
CA GLY A 51 -8.49 -19.10 -1.23
C GLY A 51 -8.60 -19.12 0.31
N GLN A 52 -8.20 -20.22 0.95
CA GLN A 52 -8.21 -20.30 2.41
C GLN A 52 -7.23 -19.31 3.04
N VAL A 53 -6.01 -19.24 2.50
CA VAL A 53 -4.96 -18.36 3.02
C VAL A 53 -5.35 -16.89 2.81
N ILE A 54 -5.80 -16.50 1.62
CA ILE A 54 -6.18 -15.11 1.36
C ILE A 54 -7.39 -14.67 2.18
N ASN A 55 -8.35 -15.55 2.44
CA ASN A 55 -9.51 -15.22 3.28
C ASN A 55 -9.11 -15.03 4.74
N ALA A 56 -8.22 -15.87 5.27
CA ALA A 56 -7.68 -15.71 6.62
C ALA A 56 -6.89 -14.40 6.76
N ILE A 57 -6.06 -14.06 5.77
CA ILE A 57 -5.31 -12.80 5.70
C ILE A 57 -6.25 -11.59 5.59
N SER A 58 -7.27 -11.68 4.74
CA SER A 58 -8.28 -10.62 4.52
C SER A 58 -9.06 -10.30 5.80
N THR A 59 -9.46 -11.34 6.54
CA THR A 59 -10.16 -11.19 7.83
C THR A 59 -9.35 -10.38 8.84
N ARG A 60 -8.02 -10.55 8.84
CA ARG A 60 -7.09 -9.82 9.73
C ARG A 60 -6.60 -8.49 9.13
N LYS A 61 -6.94 -8.19 7.87
CA LYS A 61 -6.43 -7.04 7.10
C LYS A 61 -4.90 -6.95 7.09
N ASP A 62 -4.23 -8.11 7.09
CA ASP A 62 -2.79 -8.21 7.24
C ASP A 62 -2.06 -8.02 5.89
N LYS A 63 -1.57 -6.80 5.68
CA LYS A 63 -0.86 -6.41 4.44
C LYS A 63 0.51 -7.07 4.31
N GLU A 64 1.21 -7.28 5.42
CA GLU A 64 2.54 -7.88 5.41
C GLU A 64 2.42 -9.37 5.04
N ALA A 65 1.48 -10.08 5.64
CA ALA A 65 1.17 -11.46 5.30
C ALA A 65 0.73 -11.60 3.83
N CYS A 66 -0.11 -10.69 3.34
CA CYS A 66 -0.53 -10.66 1.94
C CYS A 66 0.66 -10.44 0.98
N ALA A 67 1.55 -9.51 1.32
CA ALA A 67 2.77 -9.27 0.55
C ALA A 67 3.70 -10.50 0.55
N HIS A 68 3.82 -11.20 1.68
CA HIS A 68 4.58 -12.44 1.75
C HIS A 68 3.96 -13.54 0.88
N LEU A 69 2.64 -13.73 0.94
CA LEU A 69 1.93 -14.68 0.07
C LEU A 69 2.18 -14.38 -1.42
N LEU A 70 2.12 -13.10 -1.81
CA LEU A 70 2.42 -12.67 -3.18
C LEU A 70 3.86 -12.97 -3.57
N SER A 71 4.83 -12.70 -2.68
CA SER A 71 6.25 -12.93 -2.97
C SER A 71 6.62 -14.40 -3.22
N ILE A 72 5.88 -15.34 -2.61
CA ILE A 72 6.10 -16.79 -2.80
C ILE A 72 5.21 -17.41 -3.88
N THR A 73 4.27 -16.63 -4.44
CA THR A 73 3.36 -17.07 -5.49
C THR A 73 3.88 -16.59 -6.84
N GLU A 74 4.04 -17.49 -7.81
CA GLU A 74 4.45 -17.05 -9.14
C GLU A 74 3.34 -16.21 -9.78
N PRO A 75 3.64 -15.02 -10.34
CA PRO A 75 2.61 -14.15 -10.90
C PRO A 75 1.71 -14.83 -11.93
N LYS A 76 2.26 -15.72 -12.75
CA LYS A 76 1.53 -16.45 -13.79
C LYS A 76 0.50 -17.46 -13.25
N ASP A 77 0.67 -17.93 -12.01
CA ASP A 77 -0.23 -18.88 -11.37
C ASP A 77 -1.40 -18.16 -10.70
N LEU A 78 -1.23 -16.88 -10.38
CA LEU A 78 -2.21 -16.04 -9.70
C LEU A 78 -3.62 -16.08 -10.34
N PRO A 79 -3.80 -16.01 -11.68
CA PRO A 79 -5.13 -16.09 -12.30
C PRO A 79 -5.85 -17.41 -11.99
N VAL A 80 -5.13 -18.52 -11.98
CA VAL A 80 -5.68 -19.86 -11.71
C VAL A 80 -5.96 -20.01 -10.21
N LEU A 81 -5.05 -19.51 -9.36
CA LEU A 81 -5.16 -19.60 -7.90
C LEU A 81 -6.29 -18.74 -7.32
N LEU A 82 -6.57 -17.59 -7.92
CA LEU A 82 -7.69 -16.72 -7.51
C LEU A 82 -9.07 -17.35 -7.77
N SER A 83 -9.15 -18.27 -8.73
CA SER A 83 -10.42 -18.82 -9.21
C SER A 83 -11.41 -17.72 -9.61
N ASN A 84 -12.71 -18.04 -9.66
CA ASN A 84 -13.80 -17.07 -9.76
C ASN A 84 -14.14 -16.45 -8.39
N LYS A 85 -13.32 -16.68 -7.36
CA LYS A 85 -13.65 -16.47 -5.94
C LYS A 85 -12.95 -15.28 -5.30
N LEU A 86 -12.35 -14.39 -6.09
CA LEU A 86 -11.77 -13.17 -5.54
C LEU A 86 -12.87 -12.21 -5.06
N GLU A 87 -12.94 -12.03 -3.74
CA GLU A 87 -13.81 -11.08 -3.05
C GLU A 87 -13.23 -9.65 -3.14
N GLY A 88 -14.09 -8.64 -3.07
CA GLY A 88 -13.69 -7.23 -3.20
C GLY A 88 -12.68 -6.79 -2.14
N ASP A 89 -12.88 -7.18 -0.89
CA ASP A 89 -11.96 -6.83 0.20
C ASP A 89 -10.60 -7.51 0.04
N ALA A 90 -10.58 -8.78 -0.41
CA ALA A 90 -9.35 -9.48 -0.73
C ALA A 90 -8.61 -8.80 -1.89
N PHE A 91 -9.32 -8.34 -2.91
CA PHE A 91 -8.71 -7.59 -4.02
C PHE A 91 -8.11 -6.26 -3.54
N ILE A 92 -8.85 -5.50 -2.74
CA ILE A 92 -8.34 -4.25 -2.15
C ILE A 92 -7.06 -4.52 -1.34
N LEU A 93 -7.05 -5.59 -0.54
CA LEU A 93 -5.88 -5.96 0.25
C LEU A 93 -4.68 -6.33 -0.61
N LEU A 94 -4.88 -7.08 -1.71
CA LEU A 94 -3.81 -7.40 -2.67
C LEU A 94 -3.16 -6.12 -3.23
N ILE A 95 -3.97 -5.17 -3.72
CA ILE A 95 -3.49 -3.91 -4.28
C ILE A 95 -2.75 -3.07 -3.24
N GLN A 96 -3.28 -2.96 -2.02
CA GLN A 96 -2.63 -2.23 -0.94
C GLN A 96 -1.29 -2.86 -0.55
N SER A 97 -1.21 -4.19 -0.52
CA SER A 97 0.01 -4.92 -0.15
C SER A 97 1.10 -4.75 -1.19
N LEU A 98 0.74 -4.82 -2.48
CA LEU A 98 1.65 -4.50 -3.59
C LEU A 98 2.21 -3.08 -3.46
N LYS A 99 1.33 -2.09 -3.22
CA LYS A 99 1.72 -0.68 -3.10
C LYS A 99 2.59 -0.38 -1.87
N THR A 100 2.36 -1.03 -0.74
CA THR A 100 2.97 -0.64 0.54
C THR A 100 4.17 -1.50 0.94
N HIS A 101 4.26 -2.75 0.47
CA HIS A 101 5.28 -3.69 0.95
C HIS A 101 6.17 -4.27 -0.15
N LEU A 102 5.74 -4.22 -1.42
CA LEU A 102 6.47 -4.83 -2.54
C LEU A 102 7.04 -3.81 -3.53
N ILE A 103 6.40 -2.65 -3.76
CA ILE A 103 6.85 -1.70 -4.78
C ILE A 103 8.27 -1.17 -4.53
N GLU A 104 8.65 -0.96 -3.27
CA GLU A 104 10.00 -0.49 -2.92
C GLU A 104 11.06 -1.59 -3.02
N LYS A 105 10.65 -2.87 -2.91
CA LYS A 105 11.55 -4.02 -2.88
C LYS A 105 11.76 -4.61 -4.26
N ASP A 106 10.69 -4.83 -4.99
CA ASP A 106 10.69 -5.40 -6.34
C ASP A 106 9.54 -4.83 -7.19
N PRO A 107 9.76 -3.67 -7.85
CA PRO A 107 8.79 -3.08 -8.76
C PRO A 107 8.43 -3.99 -9.93
N SER A 108 9.35 -4.85 -10.37
CA SER A 108 9.15 -5.74 -11.51
C SER A 108 8.16 -6.85 -11.16
N LEU A 109 8.31 -7.43 -9.98
CA LEU A 109 7.37 -8.41 -9.43
C LEU A 109 5.99 -7.79 -9.24
N VAL A 110 5.91 -6.55 -8.74
CA VAL A 110 4.63 -5.82 -8.64
C VAL A 110 3.96 -5.69 -10.00
N TYR A 111 4.69 -5.23 -11.01
CA TYR A 111 4.18 -5.13 -12.37
C TYR A 111 3.67 -6.48 -12.90
N GLN A 112 4.44 -7.56 -12.69
CA GLN A 112 4.03 -8.90 -13.10
C GLN A 112 2.75 -9.35 -12.40
N HIS A 113 2.64 -9.17 -11.08
CA HIS A 113 1.40 -9.50 -10.37
C HIS A 113 0.20 -8.73 -10.91
N LEU A 114 0.32 -7.43 -11.15
CA LEU A 114 -0.76 -6.62 -11.71
C LEU A 114 -1.14 -7.08 -13.13
N LEU A 115 -0.14 -7.39 -13.96
CA LEU A 115 -0.34 -7.89 -15.33
C LEU A 115 -1.06 -9.24 -15.34
N TYR A 116 -0.75 -10.14 -14.43
CA TYR A 116 -1.44 -11.43 -14.38
C TYR A 116 -2.78 -11.33 -13.65
N LEU A 117 -2.89 -10.50 -12.62
CA LEU A 117 -4.16 -10.24 -11.94
C LEU A 117 -5.24 -9.78 -12.93
N SER A 118 -4.90 -8.90 -13.88
CA SER A 118 -5.85 -8.45 -14.93
C SER A 118 -6.32 -9.55 -15.88
N LYS A 119 -5.66 -10.71 -15.90
CA LYS A 119 -6.05 -11.88 -16.71
C LYS A 119 -6.93 -12.86 -15.95
N ALA A 120 -7.18 -12.65 -14.66
CA ALA A 120 -8.07 -13.51 -13.89
C ALA A 120 -9.50 -13.46 -14.44
N GLU A 121 -10.17 -14.61 -14.49
CA GLU A 121 -11.52 -14.75 -15.07
C GLU A 121 -12.54 -13.82 -14.40
N ARG A 122 -12.33 -13.51 -13.12
CA ARG A 122 -13.18 -12.61 -12.33
C ARG A 122 -13.33 -11.20 -12.91
N PHE A 123 -12.40 -10.74 -13.75
CA PHE A 123 -12.41 -9.40 -14.33
C PHE A 123 -12.95 -9.33 -15.77
N LYS A 124 -13.37 -10.45 -16.35
CA LYS A 124 -14.03 -10.51 -17.66
C LYS A 124 -15.53 -10.29 -17.51
#